data_AF-Q0PQQ8-F1
#
_entry.id   AF-Q0PQQ8-F1
#
_cell.length_a   1.000
_cell.length_b   1.000
_cell.length_c   1.000
_cell.angle_alpha   90.00
_cell.angle_beta   90.00
_cell.angle_gamma   90.00
#
_symmetry.space_group_name_H-M   'P 1'
#
loop_
_entity.id
_entity.type
_entity.pdbx_description
1 polymer ?
#
loop_
_entity_poly.entity_id
_entity_poly.type
_entity_poly.pdbx_seq_one_letter_code
_entity_poly.pdbx_strand_id
1 'polypeptide(L)'
;ITADQTGPKHLNIKLTRAKLEALVDDLVTRTIEPCKVALKDAGISTSDIDEVILVGGQSRMPKVQEQVQAFFGKEPRRDVNPDEAVAIGAAIQGGVLGGDVKDVLLLDVTPLSLGIETLGGVMTKLIEKEHYHPDQRQPDLLHRRR
;
A
#
# COMPACT_ATOMS: atom_id res chain seq x y z
N ILE A 1 34.53 -10.08 6.69
CA ILE A 1 35.67 -11.01 6.80
C ILE A 1 35.28 -12.00 7.88
N THR A 2 34.95 -13.23 7.48
CA THR A 2 34.54 -14.29 8.41
C THR A 2 35.67 -15.32 8.39
N ALA A 3 36.22 -15.70 9.55
CA ALA A 3 37.35 -16.61 9.66
C ALA A 3 36.92 -17.91 10.34
N ASP A 4 37.32 -19.04 9.76
CA ASP A 4 37.28 -20.36 10.39
C ASP A 4 38.72 -20.82 10.70
N GLN A 5 38.89 -22.05 11.19
CA GLN A 5 40.20 -22.62 11.54
C GLN A 5 41.21 -22.69 10.37
N THR A 6 40.80 -22.39 9.13
CA THR A 6 41.64 -22.45 7.92
C THR A 6 42.02 -21.08 7.33
N GLY A 7 41.71 -19.97 8.03
CA GLY A 7 42.09 -18.61 7.63
C GLY A 7 40.93 -17.74 7.08
N PRO A 8 41.22 -16.50 6.65
CA PRO A 8 40.19 -15.56 6.19
C PRO A 8 39.53 -16.05 4.89
N LYS A 9 38.19 -16.12 4.87
CA LYS A 9 37.41 -16.44 3.66
C LYS A 9 36.92 -15.17 2.98
N HIS A 10 37.01 -15.15 1.65
CA HIS A 10 36.48 -14.10 0.79
C HIS A 10 35.34 -14.66 -0.06
N LEU A 11 34.14 -14.10 0.08
CA LEU A 11 33.02 -14.42 -0.80
C LEU A 11 33.08 -13.51 -2.02
N ASN A 12 33.29 -14.10 -3.20
CA ASN A 12 33.27 -13.38 -4.47
C ASN A 12 32.25 -14.05 -5.41
N ILE A 13 31.06 -13.46 -5.49
CA ILE A 13 29.97 -13.92 -6.35
C ILE A 13 29.53 -12.75 -7.23
N LYS A 14 29.47 -12.98 -8.54
CA LYS A 14 28.84 -12.04 -9.47
C LYS A 14 27.34 -12.29 -9.50
N LEU A 15 26.54 -11.26 -9.21
CA LEU A 15 25.08 -11.32 -9.31
C LEU A 15 24.64 -10.46 -10.49
N THR A 16 23.93 -11.06 -11.44
CA THR A 16 23.33 -10.35 -12.57
C THR A 16 21.92 -9.85 -12.19
N ARG A 17 21.44 -8.82 -12.89
CA ARG A 17 20.05 -8.34 -12.75
C ARG A 17 19.04 -9.47 -12.95
N ALA A 18 19.18 -10.25 -14.02
CA ALA A 18 18.30 -11.38 -14.32
C ALA A 18 18.26 -12.40 -13.17
N LYS A 19 19.39 -12.64 -12.48
CA LYS A 19 19.40 -13.54 -11.32
C LYS A 19 18.67 -12.94 -10.12
N LEU A 20 18.87 -11.66 -9.83
CA LEU A 20 18.12 -10.96 -8.78
C LEU A 20 16.61 -10.97 -9.07
N GLU A 21 16.22 -10.64 -10.29
CA GLU A 21 14.83 -10.62 -10.72
C GLU A 21 14.16 -11.99 -10.62
N ALA A 22 14.89 -13.07 -10.93
CA ALA A 22 14.40 -14.43 -10.76
C ALA A 22 14.24 -14.82 -9.28
N LEU A 23 15.05 -14.25 -8.38
CA LEU A 23 14.97 -14.52 -6.94
C LEU A 23 13.82 -13.78 -6.24
N VAL A 24 13.27 -12.73 -6.84
CA VAL A 24 12.22 -11.88 -6.23
C VAL A 24 10.95 -11.81 -7.06
N ASP A 25 10.83 -12.64 -8.10
CA ASP A 25 9.70 -12.63 -9.04
C ASP A 25 8.35 -12.82 -8.36
N ASP A 26 8.29 -13.76 -7.41
CA ASP A 26 7.11 -14.04 -6.62
C ASP A 26 6.71 -12.85 -5.75
N LEU A 27 7.69 -12.14 -5.18
CA LEU A 27 7.45 -10.97 -4.34
C LEU A 27 6.85 -9.82 -5.16
N VAL A 28 7.38 -9.57 -6.36
CA VAL A 28 6.85 -8.53 -7.26
C VAL A 28 5.46 -8.91 -7.76
N THR A 29 5.24 -10.17 -8.13
CA THR A 29 3.91 -10.62 -8.60
C THR A 29 2.85 -10.48 -7.50
N ARG A 30 3.22 -10.76 -6.24
CA ARG A 30 2.33 -10.62 -5.08
C ARG A 30 1.88 -9.19 -4.81
N THR A 31 2.59 -8.16 -5.26
CA THR A 31 2.16 -6.76 -5.05
C THR A 31 1.04 -6.35 -6.00
N ILE A 32 0.82 -7.08 -7.10
CA ILE A 32 -0.24 -6.77 -8.08
C ILE A 32 -1.63 -7.21 -7.58
N GLU A 33 -1.72 -8.30 -6.82
CA GLU A 33 -3.01 -8.79 -6.29
C GLU A 33 -3.75 -7.77 -5.41
N PRO A 34 -3.08 -7.07 -4.45
CA PRO A 34 -3.71 -5.97 -3.72
C PRO A 34 -4.25 -4.86 -4.62
N CYS A 35 -3.58 -4.52 -5.73
CA CYS A 35 -4.06 -3.51 -6.68
C CYS A 35 -5.37 -3.95 -7.36
N LYS A 36 -5.50 -5.24 -7.73
CA LYS A 36 -6.74 -5.78 -8.28
C LYS A 36 -7.89 -5.71 -7.28
N VAL A 37 -7.61 -6.04 -6.01
CA VAL A 37 -8.61 -5.97 -4.93
C VAL A 37 -9.07 -4.52 -4.75
N ALA A 38 -8.13 -3.57 -4.71
CA ALA A 38 -8.46 -2.14 -4.56
C ALA A 38 -9.31 -1.60 -5.73
N LEU A 39 -8.99 -1.94 -6.97
CA LEU A 39 -9.81 -1.56 -8.13
C LEU A 39 -11.23 -2.15 -8.05
N LYS A 40 -11.33 -3.41 -7.63
CA LYS A 40 -12.62 -4.09 -7.46
C LYS A 40 -13.45 -3.43 -6.36
N ASP A 41 -12.85 -3.13 -5.22
CA ASP A 41 -13.56 -2.53 -4.09
C ASP A 41 -13.99 -1.08 -4.43
N ALA A 42 -13.17 -0.32 -5.16
CA ALA A 42 -13.51 0.99 -5.72
C ALA A 42 -14.52 0.95 -6.89
N GLY A 43 -14.79 -0.23 -7.46
CA GLY A 43 -15.72 -0.41 -8.58
C GLY A 43 -15.26 0.17 -9.92
N ILE A 44 -13.94 0.32 -10.11
CA ILE A 44 -13.34 0.91 -11.31
C ILE A 44 -12.40 -0.06 -12.02
N SER A 45 -12.10 0.22 -13.29
CA SER A 45 -11.16 -0.51 -14.12
C SER A 45 -9.81 0.18 -14.21
N THR A 46 -8.79 -0.52 -14.73
CA THR A 46 -7.47 0.10 -14.96
C THR A 46 -7.53 1.25 -15.98
N SER A 47 -8.49 1.24 -16.90
CA SER A 47 -8.69 2.33 -17.87
C SER A 47 -9.22 3.62 -17.23
N ASP A 48 -9.87 3.52 -16.07
CA ASP A 48 -10.40 4.70 -15.34
C ASP A 48 -9.31 5.41 -14.53
N ILE A 49 -8.11 4.82 -14.42
CA ILE A 49 -6.98 5.42 -13.72
C ILE A 49 -6.29 6.44 -14.62
N ASP A 50 -6.32 7.72 -14.27
CA ASP A 50 -5.67 8.77 -15.07
C ASP A 50 -4.13 8.70 -15.00
N GLU A 51 -3.60 8.60 -13.79
CA GLU A 51 -2.17 8.66 -13.49
C GLU A 51 -1.74 7.56 -12.50
N VAL A 52 -0.51 7.07 -12.67
CA VAL A 52 0.11 6.12 -11.74
C VAL A 52 1.31 6.79 -11.08
N ILE A 53 1.34 6.85 -9.76
CA ILE A 53 2.43 7.43 -8.98
C ILE A 53 3.15 6.32 -8.21
N LEU A 54 4.47 6.26 -8.34
CA LEU A 54 5.32 5.34 -7.59
C LEU A 54 5.93 6.02 -6.38
N VAL A 55 5.82 5.38 -5.22
CA VAL A 55 6.34 5.87 -3.94
C VAL A 55 7.15 4.76 -3.26
N GLY A 56 8.24 5.15 -2.59
CA GLY A 56 9.16 4.27 -1.87
C GLY A 56 10.33 3.76 -2.72
N GLY A 57 11.52 3.62 -2.11
CA GLY A 57 12.75 3.28 -2.82
C GLY A 57 12.74 1.95 -3.60
N GLN A 58 11.96 0.96 -3.15
CA GLN A 58 11.85 -0.33 -3.85
C GLN A 58 11.15 -0.23 -5.22
N SER A 59 10.37 0.84 -5.45
CA SER A 59 9.76 1.15 -6.76
C SER A 59 10.78 1.58 -7.83
N ARG A 60 12.04 1.83 -7.44
CA ARG A 60 13.15 2.13 -8.37
C ARG A 60 13.66 0.89 -9.11
N MET A 61 13.26 -0.31 -8.70
CA MET A 61 13.63 -1.54 -9.39
C MET A 61 12.94 -1.61 -10.77
N PRO A 62 13.67 -1.79 -11.89
CA PRO A 62 13.10 -1.81 -13.23
C PRO A 62 11.94 -2.80 -13.39
N LYS A 63 12.12 -4.03 -12.90
CA LYS A 63 11.07 -5.06 -12.91
C LYS A 63 9.77 -4.64 -12.22
N VAL A 64 9.83 -3.84 -11.14
CA VAL A 64 8.63 -3.34 -10.46
C VAL A 64 7.91 -2.33 -11.36
N GLN A 65 8.64 -1.42 -11.99
CA GLN A 65 8.08 -0.41 -12.90
C GLN A 65 7.44 -1.07 -14.12
N GLU A 66 8.12 -2.05 -14.72
CA GLU A 66 7.61 -2.83 -15.85
C GLU A 66 6.32 -3.58 -15.50
N GLN A 67 6.26 -4.21 -14.32
CA GLN A 67 5.06 -4.93 -13.86
C GLN A 67 3.89 -3.99 -13.59
N VAL A 68 4.13 -2.84 -12.95
CA VAL A 68 3.10 -1.82 -12.71
C VAL A 68 2.58 -1.26 -14.03
N GLN A 69 3.48 -0.92 -14.96
CA GLN A 69 3.10 -0.43 -16.28
C GLN A 69 2.32 -1.47 -17.08
N ALA A 70 2.74 -2.75 -17.04
CA ALA A 70 2.02 -3.83 -17.70
C ALA A 70 0.61 -4.03 -17.13
N PHE A 71 0.44 -3.85 -15.81
CA PHE A 71 -0.85 -4.00 -15.15
C PHE A 71 -1.80 -2.84 -15.40
N PHE A 72 -1.35 -1.59 -15.24
CA PHE A 72 -2.19 -0.41 -15.42
C PHE A 72 -2.28 0.07 -16.88
N GLY A 73 -1.41 -0.43 -17.76
CA GLY A 73 -1.32 0.01 -19.17
C GLY A 73 -0.84 1.46 -19.34
N LYS A 74 -0.25 2.05 -18.29
CA LYS A 74 0.18 3.45 -18.25
C LYS A 74 1.58 3.59 -17.66
N GLU A 75 2.37 4.50 -18.23
CA GLU A 75 3.68 4.87 -17.70
C GLU A 75 3.52 5.61 -16.37
N PRO A 76 4.22 5.18 -15.30
CA PRO A 76 4.19 5.90 -14.04
C PRO A 76 4.86 7.28 -14.14
N ARG A 77 4.34 8.24 -13.37
CA ARG A 77 4.91 9.59 -13.26
C ARG A 77 6.33 9.56 -12.69
N ARG A 78 7.16 10.46 -13.20
CA ARG A 78 8.58 10.59 -12.84
C ARG A 78 8.94 11.93 -12.19
N ASP A 79 7.97 12.83 -12.08
CA ASP A 79 8.13 14.15 -11.48
C ASP A 79 7.78 14.20 -9.99
N VAL A 80 7.46 13.04 -9.41
CA VAL A 80 7.30 12.85 -7.96
C VAL A 80 8.55 12.18 -7.42
N ASN A 81 9.16 12.74 -6.37
CA ASN A 81 10.29 12.08 -5.68
C ASN A 81 9.75 10.94 -4.80
N PRO A 82 10.05 9.66 -5.12
CA PRO A 82 9.46 8.52 -4.41
C PRO A 82 9.92 8.41 -2.95
N ASP A 83 11.04 9.02 -2.58
CA ASP A 83 11.63 8.91 -1.25
C ASP A 83 11.15 10.02 -0.29
N GLU A 84 10.64 11.13 -0.84
CA GLU A 84 10.29 12.33 -0.06
C GLU A 84 8.79 12.67 -0.11
N ALA A 85 8.04 12.17 -1.11
CA ALA A 85 6.64 12.53 -1.32
C ALA A 85 5.77 12.34 -0.07
N VAL A 86 6.01 11.26 0.69
CA VAL A 86 5.26 10.95 1.92
C VAL A 86 5.51 12.02 3.00
N ALA A 87 6.77 12.42 3.19
CA ALA A 87 7.12 13.43 4.20
C ALA A 87 6.56 14.81 3.84
N ILE A 88 6.59 15.16 2.56
CA ILE A 88 5.98 16.39 2.05
C ILE A 88 4.47 16.37 2.27
N GLY A 89 3.79 15.26 1.94
CA GLY A 89 2.36 15.10 2.17
C GLY A 89 1.98 15.23 3.65
N ALA A 90 2.79 14.66 4.56
CA ALA A 90 2.60 14.80 5.99
C ALA A 90 2.75 16.26 6.47
N ALA A 91 3.72 17.00 5.93
CA ALA A 91 3.89 18.42 6.25
C ALA A 91 2.71 19.27 5.77
N ILE A 92 2.18 18.99 4.56
CA ILE A 92 0.98 19.64 4.04
C ILE A 92 -0.22 19.38 4.95
N GLN A 93 -0.42 18.12 5.36
CA GLN A 93 -1.50 17.76 6.29
C GLN A 93 -1.36 18.49 7.63
N GLY A 94 -0.13 18.65 8.14
CA GLY A 94 0.14 19.47 9.32
C GLY A 94 -0.24 20.94 9.13
N GLY A 95 0.06 21.52 7.96
CA GLY A 95 -0.35 22.88 7.60
C GLY A 95 -1.87 23.06 7.48
N VAL A 96 -2.59 22.05 7.01
CA VAL A 96 -4.06 22.04 6.97
C VAL A 96 -4.64 22.06 8.39
N LEU A 97 -4.10 21.22 9.29
CA LEU A 97 -4.50 21.20 10.70
C LEU A 97 -4.14 22.50 11.45
N GLY A 98 -3.03 23.14 11.08
CA GLY A 98 -2.59 24.43 11.62
C GLY A 98 -3.36 25.63 11.07
N GLY A 99 -4.11 25.47 9.97
CA GLY A 99 -4.85 26.54 9.31
C GLY A 99 -4.02 27.41 8.35
N ASP A 100 -2.74 27.08 8.14
CA ASP A 100 -1.83 27.75 7.21
C ASP A 100 -2.14 27.37 5.75
N VAL A 101 -2.60 26.13 5.53
CA VAL A 101 -3.07 25.64 4.23
C VAL A 101 -4.59 25.63 4.22
N LYS A 102 -5.19 26.36 3.28
CA LYS A 102 -6.65 26.49 3.12
C LYS A 102 -7.11 25.77 1.85
N ASP A 103 -8.42 25.51 1.80
CA ASP A 103 -9.10 24.94 0.64
C ASP A 103 -8.67 23.50 0.25
N VAL A 104 -8.16 22.74 1.22
CA VAL A 104 -7.87 21.31 1.07
C VAL A 104 -8.80 20.51 1.99
N LEU A 105 -9.58 19.60 1.40
CA LEU A 105 -10.38 18.63 2.12
C LEU A 105 -9.87 17.22 1.81
N LEU A 106 -9.50 16.48 2.85
CA LEU A 106 -9.10 15.08 2.76
C LEU A 106 -10.16 14.21 3.44
N LEU A 107 -10.66 13.21 2.71
CA LEU A 107 -11.56 12.19 3.23
C LEU A 107 -10.89 10.83 3.07
N ASP A 108 -10.59 10.19 4.19
CA ASP A 108 -9.88 8.90 4.22
C ASP A 108 -10.78 7.78 4.74
N VAL A 109 -10.36 6.53 4.50
CA VAL A 109 -11.12 5.31 4.77
C VAL A 109 -10.38 4.36 5.72
N THR A 110 -11.13 3.49 6.41
CA THR A 110 -10.51 2.39 7.19
C THR A 110 -10.16 1.20 6.29
N PRO A 111 -8.90 0.70 6.28
CA PRO A 111 -8.48 -0.34 5.33
C PRO A 111 -9.02 -1.74 5.66
N LEU A 112 -9.48 -1.98 6.90
CA LEU A 112 -9.93 -3.27 7.38
C LEU A 112 -11.31 -3.17 8.03
N SER A 113 -12.08 -4.25 7.94
CA SER A 113 -13.34 -4.33 8.67
C SER A 113 -13.06 -4.44 10.17
N LEU A 114 -13.69 -3.56 10.96
CA LEU A 114 -13.69 -3.64 12.41
C LEU A 114 -14.93 -4.41 12.86
N GLY A 115 -14.77 -5.33 13.79
CA GLY A 115 -15.87 -6.15 14.29
C GLY A 115 -15.55 -6.83 15.62
N ILE A 116 -16.51 -7.60 16.10
CA ILE A 116 -16.38 -8.39 17.33
C ILE A 116 -16.62 -9.86 17.04
N GLU A 117 -15.98 -10.71 17.83
CA GLU A 117 -16.30 -12.13 17.86
C GLU A 117 -17.68 -12.35 18.48
N THR A 118 -18.48 -13.19 17.84
CA THR A 118 -19.81 -13.59 18.29
C THR A 118 -19.85 -15.09 18.55
N LEU A 119 -20.89 -15.55 19.26
CA LEU A 119 -21.03 -16.94 19.69
C LEU A 119 -20.84 -17.90 18.51
N GLY A 120 -19.98 -18.90 18.69
CA GLY A 120 -19.56 -19.81 17.62
C GLY A 120 -18.26 -19.42 16.91
N GLY A 121 -17.51 -18.44 17.42
CA GLY A 121 -16.22 -18.03 16.86
C GLY A 121 -16.35 -17.27 15.55
N VAL A 122 -17.51 -16.65 15.30
CA VAL A 122 -17.81 -15.93 14.05
C VAL A 122 -17.50 -14.45 14.23
N MET A 123 -16.70 -13.88 13.32
CA MET A 123 -16.43 -12.45 13.27
C MET A 123 -17.65 -11.71 12.72
N THR A 124 -18.33 -10.94 13.55
CA THR A 124 -19.41 -10.03 13.14
C THR A 124 -18.83 -8.63 12.95
N LYS A 125 -18.89 -8.14 11.71
CA LYS A 125 -18.39 -6.82 11.35
C LYS A 125 -19.32 -5.71 11.84
N LEU A 126 -18.75 -4.67 12.42
CA LEU A 126 -19.43 -3.46 12.88
C LEU A 126 -19.18 -2.29 11.92
N ILE A 127 -17.95 -2.17 11.42
CA ILE A 127 -17.53 -1.22 10.38
C ILE A 127 -16.89 -2.02 9.26
N GLU A 128 -17.37 -1.82 8.03
CA GLU A 128 -16.80 -2.47 6.85
C GLU A 128 -15.46 -1.84 6.46
N LYS A 129 -14.64 -2.58 5.71
CA LYS A 129 -13.45 -1.99 5.11
C LYS A 129 -13.88 -0.92 4.10
N GLU A 130 -13.01 0.04 3.86
CA GLU A 130 -13.21 1.20 2.96
C GLU A 130 -14.28 2.20 3.42
N HIS A 131 -14.67 2.14 4.71
CA HIS A 131 -15.61 3.11 5.27
C HIS A 131 -14.93 4.44 5.62
N TYR A 132 -15.49 5.56 5.15
CA TYR A 132 -15.00 6.93 5.39
C TYR A 132 -15.05 7.34 6.88
N HIS A 133 -14.10 8.16 7.32
CA HIS A 133 -14.06 8.74 8.68
C HIS A 133 -14.15 10.27 8.67
N PRO A 134 -14.73 10.90 9.71
CA PRO A 134 -15.25 10.30 10.96
C PRO A 134 -16.65 9.69 10.81
N ASP A 135 -16.87 8.51 11.43
CA ASP A 135 -18.16 7.82 11.53
C ASP A 135 -18.59 7.76 13.01
N GLN A 136 -19.86 8.09 13.30
CA GLN A 136 -20.50 7.90 14.61
C GLN A 136 -21.59 6.83 14.50
N ARG A 137 -21.22 5.58 14.21
CA ARG A 137 -22.14 4.45 14.39
C ARG A 137 -22.16 4.01 15.86
N GLN A 138 -23.20 4.42 16.60
CA GLN A 138 -23.55 3.76 17.86
C GLN A 138 -24.14 2.38 17.55
N PRO A 139 -23.54 1.28 18.02
CA PRO A 139 -24.16 -0.03 17.86
C PRO A 139 -25.37 -0.11 18.80
N ASP A 140 -26.58 -0.21 18.24
CA ASP A 140 -27.83 -0.55 18.95
C ASP A 140 -27.85 -2.02 19.44
N LEU A 141 -26.72 -2.52 19.95
CA LEU A 141 -26.57 -3.90 20.42
C LEU A 141 -27.19 -4.12 21.82
N LEU A 142 -27.66 -3.07 22.49
CA LEU A 142 -28.26 -3.14 23.84
C LEU A 142 -29.80 -3.09 23.85
N HIS A 143 -30.49 -3.02 22.70
CA HIS A 143 -31.96 -2.89 22.66
C HIS A 143 -32.73 -4.08 22.07
N ARG A 144 -32.07 -5.18 21.71
CA ARG A 144 -32.73 -6.44 21.31
C ARG A 144 -32.88 -7.51 22.42
N ARG A 145 -32.86 -7.10 23.69
CA ARG A 145 -33.30 -7.93 24.81
C ARG A 145 -34.29 -7.18 25.69
N ARG A 146 -35.55 -7.14 25.25
CA ARG A 146 -36.73 -7.11 26.12
C ARG A 146 -37.78 -8.03 25.52
#